data_AF-A0A1Y2C7G8-F1
#
_entry.id   AF-A0A1Y2C7G8-F1
#
_cell.length_a   1.000
_cell.length_b   1.000
_cell.length_c   1.000
_cell.angle_alpha   90.00
_cell.angle_beta   90.00
_cell.angle_gamma   90.00
#
_symmetry.space_group_name_H-M   'P 1'
#
loop_
_entity.id
_entity.type
_entity.pdbx_description
1 polymer ?
#
loop_
_entity_poly.entity_id
_entity_poly.type
_entity_poly.pdbx_seq_one_letter_code
_entity_poly.pdbx_strand_id
1 'polypeptide(L)'
;MVGIQPQQGKYNFDACDRHYNKAKELGMAFRGHCLIWHSMPPQWFQNLKGDALKNAIVDHINKTLKYYEGKIDTWDVVNEAIDDSSNGPQWKMRPSFLYQNVPDFVDLAFKTARAATSTTKLFYNDYNTEGVYGKTEAVFNFVKDMKTRGIPIDGVGLQYHVTTQAYPKYDKINDLIGRYCQLGLEVHITEMDVKSGGNAQAQASVYSDALKACLNNSCCTAFLVWGVGDNDSWLGANEAGLLFDGSYQPKAAYTALLQTLGGGRAGGNSAPAPSPAPAGNNQQAPANNQPQQPPAGNNQQPPANNQPQQPPANNNPWGGNQQQPQQPPANNNPWGGNQQQPQWNQWGGNQQQPQQPPANNNSWGGNNNQWNPWGNNAAPVNGAAAPAAGNGGNGGNCAGAWAQCGGQGFNGPKCCSQGTCKAINEYYSQCAL
;
A
#
# COMPACT_ATOMS: atom_id res chain seq x y z
N MET A 1 -7.66 -11.99 14.57
CA MET A 1 -7.64 -11.80 13.11
C MET A 1 -9.03 -12.09 12.55
N VAL A 2 -9.42 -11.39 11.50
CA VAL A 2 -10.58 -11.74 10.66
C VAL A 2 -10.03 -12.46 9.43
N GLY A 3 -10.45 -13.69 9.19
CA GLY A 3 -10.05 -14.46 8.00
C GLY A 3 -11.29 -14.86 7.21
N ILE A 4 -11.22 -14.74 5.88
CA ILE A 4 -12.34 -15.05 4.99
C ILE A 4 -12.69 -16.56 4.97
N GLN A 5 -11.69 -17.44 5.15
CA GLN A 5 -11.88 -18.90 5.09
C GLN A 5 -11.28 -19.60 6.33
N PRO A 6 -11.89 -19.45 7.53
CA PRO A 6 -11.33 -19.98 8.77
C PRO A 6 -11.25 -21.52 8.84
N GLN A 7 -12.06 -22.22 8.04
CA GLN A 7 -12.00 -23.68 7.86
C GLN A 7 -12.12 -24.01 6.37
N GLN A 8 -11.55 -25.13 5.93
CA GLN A 8 -11.58 -25.53 4.52
C GLN A 8 -13.02 -25.58 3.97
N GLY A 9 -13.28 -24.85 2.89
CA GLY A 9 -14.62 -24.75 2.28
C GLY A 9 -15.69 -24.01 3.11
N LYS A 10 -15.35 -23.43 4.27
CA LYS A 10 -16.26 -22.60 5.07
C LYS A 10 -15.80 -21.15 5.02
N TYR A 11 -16.62 -20.32 4.38
CA TYR A 11 -16.36 -18.89 4.19
C TYR A 11 -17.16 -18.05 5.19
N ASN A 12 -16.55 -16.99 5.72
CA ASN A 12 -17.20 -15.95 6.50
C ASN A 12 -16.76 -14.60 5.95
N PHE A 13 -17.69 -13.87 5.35
CA PHE A 13 -17.45 -12.55 4.76
C PHE A 13 -17.88 -11.40 5.68
N ASP A 14 -18.71 -11.66 6.70
CA ASP A 14 -19.45 -10.67 7.51
C ASP A 14 -18.61 -9.50 8.00
N ALA A 15 -17.39 -9.77 8.46
CA ALA A 15 -16.52 -8.74 9.02
C ALA A 15 -15.87 -7.87 7.93
N CYS A 16 -15.48 -8.45 6.79
CA CYS A 16 -15.00 -7.69 5.64
C CYS A 16 -16.16 -6.91 5.00
N ASP A 17 -17.35 -7.51 4.87
CA ASP A 17 -18.57 -6.82 4.43
C ASP A 17 -18.93 -5.64 5.36
N ARG A 18 -18.75 -5.74 6.68
CA ARG A 18 -18.94 -4.57 7.58
C ARG A 18 -18.01 -3.40 7.24
N HIS A 19 -16.72 -3.67 6.99
CA HIS A 19 -15.77 -2.64 6.59
C HIS A 19 -16.08 -2.08 5.19
N TYR A 20 -16.36 -2.95 4.22
CA TYR A 20 -16.76 -2.57 2.87
C TYR A 20 -18.04 -1.72 2.86
N ASN A 21 -19.08 -2.13 3.59
CA ASN A 21 -20.34 -1.40 3.67
C ASN A 21 -20.14 -0.03 4.34
N LYS A 22 -19.25 0.10 5.33
CA LYS A 22 -18.95 1.41 5.92
C LYS A 22 -18.16 2.31 4.96
N ALA A 23 -17.19 1.77 4.22
CA ALA A 23 -16.51 2.52 3.18
C ALA A 23 -17.50 3.02 2.11
N LYS A 24 -18.41 2.14 1.64
CA LYS A 24 -19.47 2.47 0.69
C LYS A 24 -20.45 3.52 1.22
N GLU A 25 -20.87 3.43 2.49
CA GLU A 25 -21.71 4.42 3.16
C GLU A 25 -21.06 5.82 3.15
N LEU A 26 -19.73 5.87 3.33
CA LEU A 26 -18.93 7.09 3.33
C LEU A 26 -18.45 7.54 1.93
N GLY A 27 -18.88 6.85 0.85
CA GLY A 27 -18.44 7.16 -0.52
C GLY A 27 -16.96 6.86 -0.80
N MET A 28 -16.32 6.03 0.01
CA MET A 28 -14.90 5.68 -0.11
C MET A 28 -14.69 4.47 -1.03
N ALA A 29 -13.58 4.47 -1.76
CA ALA A 29 -13.06 3.27 -2.41
C ALA A 29 -12.62 2.22 -1.37
N PHE A 30 -12.54 0.95 -1.77
CA PHE A 30 -12.12 -0.15 -0.89
C PHE A 30 -11.19 -1.09 -1.64
N ARG A 31 -10.00 -1.34 -1.07
CA ARG A 31 -8.98 -2.25 -1.61
C ARG A 31 -8.97 -3.54 -0.79
N GLY A 32 -9.01 -4.69 -1.47
CA GLY A 32 -8.92 -5.99 -0.82
C GLY A 32 -7.48 -6.39 -0.53
N HIS A 33 -7.16 -6.60 0.74
CA HIS A 33 -5.85 -7.06 1.21
C HIS A 33 -6.04 -8.25 2.16
N CYS A 34 -5.47 -9.43 1.91
CA CYS A 34 -4.88 -9.93 0.66
C CYS A 34 -5.33 -11.39 0.44
N LEU A 35 -5.26 -11.90 -0.79
CA LEU A 35 -5.76 -13.25 -1.11
C LEU A 35 -4.80 -14.37 -0.68
N ILE A 36 -3.50 -14.23 -0.98
CA ILE A 36 -2.49 -15.25 -0.69
C ILE A 36 -1.29 -14.62 0.02
N TRP A 37 -1.00 -15.09 1.23
CA TRP A 37 0.14 -14.63 2.02
C TRP A 37 0.68 -15.76 2.92
N HIS A 38 1.95 -15.64 3.31
CA HIS A 38 2.68 -16.66 4.04
C HIS A 38 2.60 -16.51 5.57
N SER A 39 2.35 -15.29 6.08
CA SER A 39 2.58 -14.93 7.49
C SER A 39 1.38 -15.25 8.40
N MET A 40 0.14 -15.15 7.92
CA MET A 40 -1.07 -15.38 8.72
C MET A 40 -2.11 -16.33 8.07
N PRO A 41 -1.71 -17.52 7.54
CA PRO A 41 -2.64 -18.51 7.01
C PRO A 41 -3.46 -19.19 8.13
N PRO A 42 -4.69 -19.66 7.87
CA PRO A 42 -5.37 -20.57 8.78
C PRO A 42 -4.67 -21.95 8.79
N GLN A 43 -4.59 -22.60 9.96
CA GLN A 43 -3.80 -23.83 10.14
C GLN A 43 -4.14 -24.95 9.14
N TRP A 44 -5.41 -25.09 8.76
CA TRP A 44 -5.84 -26.10 7.80
C TRP A 44 -5.16 -25.93 6.44
N PHE A 45 -4.92 -24.68 6.01
CA PHE A 45 -4.30 -24.33 4.73
C PHE A 45 -2.77 -24.49 4.80
N GLN A 46 -2.16 -24.06 5.90
CA GLN A 46 -0.72 -24.20 6.15
C GLN A 46 -0.26 -25.67 6.15
N ASN A 47 -1.14 -26.59 6.53
CA ASN A 47 -0.87 -28.03 6.58
C ASN A 47 -0.98 -28.74 5.22
N LEU A 48 -1.51 -28.08 4.17
CA LEU A 48 -1.69 -28.69 2.85
C LEU A 48 -0.38 -28.72 2.04
N LYS A 49 -0.27 -29.68 1.12
CA LYS A 49 0.87 -29.88 0.23
C LYS A 49 0.43 -30.27 -1.17
N GLY A 50 1.28 -30.04 -2.18
CA GLY A 50 1.03 -30.44 -3.58
C GLY A 50 -0.35 -30.01 -4.09
N ASP A 51 -1.04 -30.93 -4.76
CA ASP A 51 -2.36 -30.68 -5.36
C ASP A 51 -3.42 -30.24 -4.35
N ALA A 52 -3.35 -30.67 -3.08
CA ALA A 52 -4.30 -30.21 -2.06
C ALA A 52 -4.12 -28.71 -1.78
N LEU A 53 -2.88 -28.23 -1.67
CA LEU A 53 -2.58 -26.80 -1.50
C LEU A 53 -2.92 -26.01 -2.77
N LYS A 54 -2.56 -26.56 -3.94
CA LYS A 54 -2.89 -25.99 -5.25
C LYS A 54 -4.40 -25.76 -5.42
N ASN A 55 -5.20 -26.77 -5.12
CA ASN A 55 -6.66 -26.69 -5.19
C ASN A 55 -7.25 -25.74 -4.14
N ALA A 56 -6.67 -25.65 -2.95
CA ALA A 56 -7.09 -24.69 -1.94
C ALA A 56 -6.82 -23.23 -2.34
N ILE A 57 -5.66 -22.94 -2.93
CA ILE A 57 -5.35 -21.62 -3.52
C ILE A 57 -6.41 -21.27 -4.58
N VAL A 58 -6.71 -22.21 -5.47
CA VAL A 58 -7.67 -22.02 -6.56
C VAL A 58 -9.10 -21.81 -6.06
N ASP A 59 -9.59 -22.60 -5.10
CA ASP A 59 -10.92 -22.40 -4.49
C ASP A 59 -10.99 -21.05 -3.77
N HIS A 60 -10.00 -20.73 -2.94
CA HIS A 60 -9.98 -19.49 -2.16
C HIS A 60 -10.10 -18.24 -3.03
N ILE A 61 -9.29 -18.16 -4.08
CA ILE A 61 -9.27 -17.04 -5.01
C ILE A 61 -10.60 -16.94 -5.77
N ASN A 62 -11.07 -18.05 -6.35
CA ASN A 62 -12.33 -18.07 -7.11
C ASN A 62 -13.53 -17.67 -6.25
N LYS A 63 -13.67 -18.24 -5.06
CA LYS A 63 -14.80 -17.95 -4.16
C LYS A 63 -14.78 -16.53 -3.64
N THR A 64 -13.61 -16.03 -3.23
CA THR A 64 -13.47 -14.68 -2.67
C THR A 64 -13.73 -13.62 -3.73
N LEU A 65 -13.10 -13.73 -4.91
CA LEU A 65 -13.30 -12.75 -5.98
C LEU A 65 -14.71 -12.82 -6.57
N LYS A 66 -15.31 -14.01 -6.69
CA LYS A 66 -16.71 -14.12 -7.13
C LYS A 66 -17.70 -13.52 -6.14
N TYR A 67 -17.40 -13.53 -4.83
CA TYR A 67 -18.22 -12.91 -3.80
C TYR A 67 -18.12 -11.37 -3.79
N TYR A 68 -16.95 -10.83 -4.18
CA TYR A 68 -16.68 -9.39 -4.24
C TYR A 68 -16.69 -8.80 -5.67
N GLU A 69 -17.10 -9.57 -6.67
CA GLU A 69 -17.27 -9.10 -8.04
C GLU A 69 -18.27 -7.93 -8.09
N GLY A 70 -17.87 -6.80 -8.69
CA GLY A 70 -18.65 -5.57 -8.68
C GLY A 70 -18.74 -4.84 -7.33
N LYS A 71 -18.12 -5.37 -6.26
CA LYS A 71 -17.99 -4.70 -4.95
C LYS A 71 -16.60 -4.09 -4.75
N ILE A 72 -15.54 -4.87 -4.99
CA ILE A 72 -14.13 -4.49 -4.76
C ILE A 72 -13.39 -4.57 -6.10
N ASP A 73 -12.83 -3.44 -6.54
CA ASP A 73 -12.20 -3.31 -7.85
C ASP A 73 -10.69 -3.58 -7.84
N THR A 74 -10.06 -3.67 -6.67
CA THR A 74 -8.59 -3.79 -6.53
C THR A 74 -8.26 -4.80 -5.45
N TRP A 75 -7.40 -5.78 -5.75
CA TRP A 75 -6.96 -6.81 -4.81
C TRP A 75 -5.46 -7.06 -4.86
N ASP A 76 -4.86 -7.20 -3.67
CA ASP A 76 -3.57 -7.84 -3.51
C ASP A 76 -3.74 -9.36 -3.67
N VAL A 77 -3.32 -9.88 -4.82
CA VAL A 77 -3.44 -11.31 -5.13
C VAL A 77 -2.39 -12.10 -4.37
N VAL A 78 -1.17 -11.58 -4.28
CA VAL A 78 -0.08 -12.16 -3.51
C VAL A 78 0.68 -11.08 -2.75
N ASN A 79 0.90 -11.32 -1.46
CA ASN A 79 1.68 -10.46 -0.58
C ASN A 79 3.04 -11.09 -0.24
N GLU A 80 4.12 -10.32 -0.31
CA GLU A 80 5.46 -10.61 0.26
C GLU A 80 6.12 -11.92 -0.20
N ALA A 81 5.96 -12.28 -1.47
CA ALA A 81 6.50 -13.53 -2.01
C ALA A 81 8.03 -13.54 -2.19
N ILE A 82 8.70 -12.39 -2.23
CA ILE A 82 10.15 -12.30 -2.40
C ILE A 82 10.85 -12.29 -1.05
N ASP A 83 11.94 -13.04 -0.96
CA ASP A 83 12.75 -13.20 0.24
C ASP A 83 13.59 -11.96 0.55
N ASP A 84 13.79 -11.67 1.84
CA ASP A 84 14.53 -10.49 2.28
C ASP A 84 16.06 -10.61 2.07
N SER A 85 16.58 -11.81 1.78
CA SER A 85 17.96 -12.01 1.30
C SER A 85 18.13 -11.80 -0.22
N SER A 86 17.09 -11.34 -0.92
CA SER A 86 17.18 -10.91 -2.31
C SER A 86 17.91 -9.57 -2.40
N ASN A 87 19.03 -9.53 -3.12
CA ASN A 87 19.89 -8.36 -3.19
C ASN A 87 20.43 -8.17 -4.61
N GLY A 88 19.92 -7.17 -5.32
CA GLY A 88 20.30 -6.85 -6.69
C GLY A 88 19.33 -7.40 -7.74
N PRO A 89 19.77 -7.67 -8.99
CA PRO A 89 18.88 -7.95 -10.11
C PRO A 89 18.30 -9.37 -10.13
N GLN A 90 18.63 -10.20 -9.13
CA GLN A 90 18.12 -11.57 -8.98
C GLN A 90 17.22 -11.65 -7.76
N TRP A 91 16.06 -12.27 -7.91
CA TRP A 91 15.11 -12.49 -6.83
C TRP A 91 15.19 -13.92 -6.31
N LYS A 92 14.88 -14.10 -5.03
CA LYS A 92 14.63 -15.41 -4.42
C LYS A 92 13.19 -15.42 -3.93
N MET A 93 12.49 -16.52 -4.16
CA MET A 93 11.20 -16.75 -3.52
C MET A 93 11.41 -16.98 -2.01
N ARG A 94 10.56 -16.38 -1.19
CA ARG A 94 10.57 -16.56 0.27
C ARG A 94 10.38 -18.03 0.62
N PRO A 95 11.21 -18.65 1.50
CA PRO A 95 11.18 -20.07 1.83
C PRO A 95 9.98 -20.43 2.74
N SER A 96 8.78 -20.21 2.21
CA SER A 96 7.48 -20.41 2.85
C SER A 96 6.87 -21.77 2.49
N PHE A 97 5.88 -22.23 3.25
CA PHE A 97 5.14 -23.45 2.91
C PHE A 97 4.49 -23.37 1.51
N LEU A 98 4.08 -22.17 1.06
CA LEU A 98 3.58 -21.91 -0.28
C LEU A 98 4.62 -22.30 -1.34
N TYR A 99 5.80 -21.65 -1.30
CA TYR A 99 6.86 -21.92 -2.28
C TYR A 99 7.43 -23.35 -2.20
N GLN A 100 7.59 -23.89 -0.98
CA GLN A 100 8.11 -25.24 -0.77
C GLN A 100 7.20 -26.35 -1.33
N ASN A 101 5.88 -26.14 -1.35
CA ASN A 101 4.91 -27.17 -1.75
C ASN A 101 4.23 -26.89 -3.10
N VAL A 102 4.21 -25.63 -3.56
CA VAL A 102 3.69 -25.18 -4.87
C VAL A 102 4.62 -24.07 -5.39
N PRO A 103 5.76 -24.40 -6.04
CA PRO A 103 6.75 -23.39 -6.45
C PRO A 103 6.21 -22.32 -7.42
N ASP A 104 5.18 -22.64 -8.20
CA ASP A 104 4.49 -21.76 -9.15
C ASP A 104 3.28 -21.01 -8.55
N PHE A 105 3.14 -20.95 -7.22
CA PHE A 105 1.91 -20.45 -6.58
C PHE A 105 1.55 -19.00 -6.95
N VAL A 106 2.53 -18.13 -7.26
CA VAL A 106 2.26 -16.75 -7.68
C VAL A 106 1.63 -16.73 -9.07
N ASP A 107 2.25 -17.40 -10.02
CA ASP A 107 1.74 -17.60 -11.38
C ASP A 107 0.33 -18.18 -11.36
N LEU A 108 0.11 -19.22 -10.56
CA LEU A 108 -1.19 -19.85 -10.33
C LEU A 108 -2.21 -18.85 -9.77
N ALA A 109 -1.83 -18.07 -8.75
CA ALA A 109 -2.72 -17.14 -8.08
C ALA A 109 -3.17 -16.01 -9.02
N PHE A 110 -2.27 -15.40 -9.80
CA PHE A 110 -2.63 -14.37 -10.77
C PHE A 110 -3.43 -14.92 -11.96
N LYS A 111 -3.07 -16.10 -12.49
CA LYS A 111 -3.84 -16.75 -13.57
C LYS A 111 -5.27 -17.11 -13.12
N THR A 112 -5.42 -17.66 -11.91
CA THR A 112 -6.74 -17.89 -11.29
C THR A 112 -7.46 -16.55 -11.04
N ALA A 113 -6.69 -15.57 -10.55
CA ALA A 113 -6.93 -14.13 -10.51
C ALA A 113 -7.89 -13.64 -11.60
N ARG A 114 -7.29 -13.59 -12.79
CA ARG A 114 -7.90 -13.08 -14.01
C ARG A 114 -8.98 -13.99 -14.58
N ALA A 115 -8.93 -15.30 -14.31
CA ALA A 115 -10.00 -16.22 -14.70
C ALA A 115 -11.28 -16.01 -13.87
N ALA A 116 -11.16 -15.57 -12.62
CA ALA A 116 -12.29 -15.30 -11.73
C ALA A 116 -12.94 -13.93 -11.95
N THR A 117 -12.22 -12.95 -12.51
CA THR A 117 -12.70 -11.57 -12.69
C THR A 117 -12.01 -10.85 -13.87
N SER A 118 -12.82 -10.21 -14.71
CA SER A 118 -12.38 -9.42 -15.86
C SER A 118 -12.17 -7.93 -15.57
N THR A 119 -12.71 -7.42 -14.45
CA THR A 119 -12.71 -5.98 -14.13
C THR A 119 -11.85 -5.61 -12.92
N THR A 120 -11.57 -6.55 -12.03
CA THR A 120 -10.72 -6.33 -10.86
C THR A 120 -9.26 -6.18 -11.28
N LYS A 121 -8.59 -5.14 -10.73
CA LYS A 121 -7.16 -4.92 -10.81
C LYS A 121 -6.40 -5.83 -9.86
N LEU A 122 -5.38 -6.50 -10.37
CA LEU A 122 -4.63 -7.55 -9.71
C LEU A 122 -3.23 -7.03 -9.36
N PHE A 123 -2.96 -6.90 -8.06
CA PHE A 123 -1.74 -6.32 -7.52
C PHE A 123 -0.82 -7.37 -6.87
N TYR A 124 0.49 -7.15 -7.02
CA TYR A 124 1.53 -7.74 -6.17
C TYR A 124 1.98 -6.71 -5.14
N ASN A 125 2.05 -7.05 -3.86
CA ASN A 125 2.35 -6.11 -2.77
C ASN A 125 3.49 -6.64 -1.89
N ASP A 126 4.48 -5.80 -1.54
CA ASP A 126 5.66 -6.20 -0.75
C ASP A 126 6.38 -4.99 -0.10
N TYR A 127 7.12 -5.23 0.99
CA TYR A 127 7.93 -4.23 1.71
C TYR A 127 9.43 -4.28 1.37
N ASN A 128 10.16 -3.23 1.73
CA ASN A 128 11.57 -3.01 1.37
C ASN A 128 11.77 -2.95 -0.15
N THR A 129 10.77 -2.44 -0.87
CA THR A 129 10.73 -2.35 -2.33
C THR A 129 10.80 -0.93 -2.86
N GLU A 130 11.07 0.08 -2.02
CA GLU A 130 10.75 1.49 -2.30
C GLU A 130 11.91 2.34 -2.86
N GLY A 131 13.06 1.75 -3.23
CA GLY A 131 14.14 2.47 -3.93
C GLY A 131 15.51 2.50 -3.24
N VAL A 132 15.66 1.85 -2.08
CA VAL A 132 16.90 1.87 -1.28
C VAL A 132 17.47 0.51 -0.91
N TYR A 133 16.73 -0.58 -1.12
CA TYR A 133 17.14 -1.91 -0.69
C TYR A 133 17.51 -2.79 -1.89
N GLY A 134 18.40 -3.76 -1.67
CA GLY A 134 18.69 -4.80 -2.65
C GLY A 134 17.45 -5.56 -3.14
N LYS A 135 16.43 -5.69 -2.26
CA LYS A 135 15.14 -6.31 -2.57
C LYS A 135 14.30 -5.48 -3.55
N THR A 136 14.50 -4.16 -3.63
CA THR A 136 13.82 -3.30 -4.62
C THR A 136 14.09 -3.76 -6.06
N GLU A 137 15.37 -3.93 -6.41
CA GLU A 137 15.74 -4.39 -7.76
C GLU A 137 15.28 -5.84 -8.01
N ALA A 138 15.29 -6.69 -6.98
CA ALA A 138 14.80 -8.06 -7.08
C ALA A 138 13.30 -8.09 -7.40
N VAL A 139 12.47 -7.36 -6.66
CA VAL A 139 11.01 -7.29 -6.88
C VAL A 139 10.68 -6.61 -8.20
N PHE A 140 11.39 -5.55 -8.59
CA PHE A 140 11.21 -4.95 -9.92
C PHE A 140 11.45 -5.96 -11.04
N ASN A 141 12.56 -6.71 -10.98
CA ASN A 141 12.88 -7.69 -12.01
C ASN A 141 11.95 -8.91 -11.98
N PHE A 142 11.46 -9.32 -10.81
CA PHE A 142 10.41 -10.34 -10.66
C PHE A 142 9.09 -9.93 -11.33
N VAL A 143 8.60 -8.71 -11.05
CA VAL A 143 7.37 -8.17 -11.66
C VAL A 143 7.53 -7.97 -13.18
N LYS A 144 8.72 -7.54 -13.64
CA LYS A 144 9.07 -7.46 -15.06
C LYS A 144 9.08 -8.83 -15.75
N ASP A 145 9.60 -9.86 -15.09
CA ASP A 145 9.56 -11.25 -15.56
C ASP A 145 8.11 -11.76 -15.65
N MET A 146 7.28 -11.53 -14.63
CA MET A 146 5.84 -11.83 -14.66
C MET A 146 5.16 -11.20 -15.89
N LYS A 147 5.40 -9.92 -16.17
CA LYS A 147 4.85 -9.26 -17.38
C LYS A 147 5.40 -9.86 -18.67
N THR A 148 6.69 -10.19 -18.72
CA THR A 148 7.35 -10.80 -19.89
C THR A 148 6.80 -12.20 -20.19
N ARG A 149 6.44 -12.98 -19.16
CA ARG A 149 5.80 -14.31 -19.27
C ARG A 149 4.28 -14.26 -19.44
N GLY A 150 3.69 -13.07 -19.60
CA GLY A 150 2.24 -12.90 -19.80
C GLY A 150 1.38 -13.22 -18.57
N ILE A 151 1.93 -13.08 -17.36
CA ILE A 151 1.14 -13.19 -16.13
C ILE A 151 0.22 -11.95 -16.01
N PRO A 152 -1.08 -12.13 -15.73
CA PRO A 152 -2.04 -11.03 -15.73
C PRO A 152 -1.95 -10.21 -14.43
N ILE A 153 -0.91 -9.38 -14.35
CA ILE A 153 -0.69 -8.39 -13.29
C ILE A 153 -0.91 -6.97 -13.83
N ASP A 154 -1.73 -6.20 -13.12
CA ASP A 154 -2.14 -4.85 -13.51
C ASP A 154 -1.39 -3.78 -12.72
N GLY A 155 -0.93 -4.08 -11.50
CA GLY A 155 -0.18 -3.12 -10.70
C GLY A 155 0.71 -3.72 -9.62
N VAL A 156 1.46 -2.85 -8.96
CA VAL A 156 2.35 -3.16 -7.83
C VAL A 156 2.04 -2.24 -6.64
N GLY A 157 2.00 -2.84 -5.45
CA GLY A 157 1.88 -2.16 -4.17
C GLY A 157 3.24 -2.03 -3.50
N LEU A 158 3.61 -0.80 -3.16
CA LEU A 158 4.80 -0.48 -2.37
C LEU A 158 4.34 -0.23 -0.93
N GLN A 159 4.60 -1.16 -0.01
CA GLN A 159 4.13 -1.04 1.38
C GLN A 159 4.64 0.24 2.04
N TYR A 160 5.93 0.57 1.88
CA TYR A 160 6.50 1.83 2.36
C TYR A 160 6.58 1.96 3.90
N HIS A 161 6.87 0.85 4.58
CA HIS A 161 7.26 0.83 5.99
C HIS A 161 8.71 1.27 6.16
N VAL A 162 8.94 2.52 6.55
CA VAL A 162 10.29 3.13 6.60
C VAL A 162 10.59 3.84 7.92
N THR A 163 11.80 4.36 8.09
CA THR A 163 12.18 5.18 9.27
C THR A 163 12.80 6.50 8.84
N THR A 164 12.93 7.46 9.76
CA THR A 164 13.66 8.72 9.49
C THR A 164 15.17 8.53 9.28
N GLN A 165 15.71 7.32 9.45
CA GLN A 165 17.11 6.94 9.20
C GLN A 165 17.26 6.08 7.94
N ALA A 166 16.26 5.27 7.59
CA ALA A 166 16.27 4.37 6.44
C ALA A 166 15.00 4.56 5.60
N TYR A 167 15.11 5.32 4.52
CA TYR A 167 14.03 5.66 3.58
C TYR A 167 14.61 6.06 2.21
N PRO A 168 13.85 5.91 1.10
CA PRO A 168 14.27 6.40 -0.21
C PRO A 168 14.20 7.92 -0.31
N LYS A 169 15.22 8.52 -0.93
CA LYS A 169 15.16 9.93 -1.36
C LYS A 169 14.19 10.06 -2.52
N TYR A 170 13.56 11.24 -2.65
CA TYR A 170 12.59 11.56 -3.71
C TYR A 170 12.97 11.00 -5.09
N ASP A 171 14.19 11.24 -5.59
CA ASP A 171 14.59 10.78 -6.94
C ASP A 171 14.58 9.25 -7.09
N LYS A 172 14.85 8.50 -6.00
CA LYS A 172 14.88 7.02 -6.01
C LYS A 172 13.50 6.41 -6.08
N ILE A 173 12.56 6.92 -5.29
CA ILE A 173 11.17 6.48 -5.37
C ILE A 173 10.53 6.95 -6.70
N ASN A 174 10.83 8.18 -7.15
CA ASN A 174 10.31 8.70 -8.41
C ASN A 174 10.80 7.90 -9.63
N ASP A 175 12.09 7.54 -9.70
CA ASP A 175 12.65 6.65 -10.73
C ASP A 175 11.98 5.27 -10.71
N LEU A 176 11.86 4.66 -9.53
CA LEU A 176 11.25 3.35 -9.37
C LEU A 176 9.79 3.32 -9.86
N ILE A 177 8.97 4.28 -9.44
CA ILE A 177 7.57 4.38 -9.89
C ILE A 177 7.54 4.57 -11.41
N GLY A 178 8.37 5.46 -11.96
CA GLY A 178 8.49 5.68 -13.40
C GLY A 178 8.87 4.41 -14.18
N ARG A 179 9.76 3.58 -13.63
CA ARG A 179 10.13 2.27 -14.20
C ARG A 179 8.98 1.28 -14.19
N TYR A 180 8.12 1.27 -13.17
CA TYR A 180 6.89 0.46 -13.19
C TYR A 180 5.86 1.02 -14.20
N CYS A 181 5.73 2.34 -14.34
CA CYS A 181 4.90 2.94 -15.39
C CYS A 181 5.33 2.47 -16.80
N GLN A 182 6.64 2.36 -17.05
CA GLN A 182 7.19 1.86 -18.32
C GLN A 182 6.86 0.39 -18.61
N LEU A 183 6.51 -0.41 -17.59
CA LEU A 183 6.01 -1.78 -17.76
C LEU A 183 4.50 -1.84 -18.04
N GLY A 184 3.81 -0.70 -18.12
CA GLY A 184 2.36 -0.63 -18.22
C GLY A 184 1.70 -1.22 -16.98
N LEU A 185 2.17 -0.80 -15.80
CA LEU A 185 1.65 -1.17 -14.48
C LEU A 185 1.20 0.06 -13.71
N GLU A 186 0.10 -0.10 -12.98
CA GLU A 186 -0.36 0.84 -11.97
C GLU A 186 0.50 0.70 -10.70
N VAL A 187 0.72 1.78 -9.96
CA VAL A 187 1.49 1.77 -8.71
C VAL A 187 0.64 2.33 -7.59
N HIS A 188 0.55 1.61 -6.47
CA HIS A 188 -0.03 2.14 -5.25
C HIS A 188 1.09 2.25 -4.20
N ILE A 189 1.10 3.32 -3.42
CA ILE A 189 1.75 3.33 -2.10
C ILE A 189 0.68 2.86 -1.11
N THR A 190 0.92 1.75 -0.41
CA THR A 190 -0.18 0.90 0.06
C THR A 190 -0.33 0.79 1.57
N GLU A 191 0.77 0.91 2.32
CA GLU A 191 0.82 0.65 3.77
C GLU A 191 1.74 1.67 4.45
N MET A 192 1.77 2.92 3.98
CA MET A 192 2.85 3.84 4.36
C MET A 192 2.81 4.24 5.84
N ASP A 193 3.91 3.96 6.53
CA ASP A 193 4.22 4.53 7.83
C ASP A 193 5.72 4.86 7.93
N VAL A 194 6.05 5.81 8.80
CA VAL A 194 7.41 6.33 8.93
C VAL A 194 7.76 6.42 10.41
N LYS A 195 8.49 5.43 10.93
CA LYS A 195 8.99 5.47 12.32
C LYS A 195 9.75 6.77 12.57
N SER A 196 9.25 7.58 13.50
CA SER A 196 9.69 8.97 13.64
C SER A 196 11.12 9.08 14.17
N GLY A 197 11.54 8.17 15.05
CA GLY A 197 12.78 8.28 15.82
C GLY A 197 12.87 9.58 16.64
N GLY A 198 11.72 10.16 17.02
CA GLY A 198 11.64 11.48 17.66
C GLY A 198 11.83 12.69 16.73
N ASN A 199 12.01 12.47 15.41
CA ASN A 199 12.26 13.54 14.44
C ASN A 199 11.03 13.80 13.54
N ALA A 200 10.09 14.58 14.05
CA ALA A 200 8.83 14.89 13.36
C ALA A 200 9.03 15.66 12.02
N GLN A 201 10.07 16.49 11.91
CA GLN A 201 10.38 17.23 10.69
C GLN A 201 10.94 16.30 9.60
N ALA A 202 11.85 15.39 9.94
CA ALA A 202 12.33 14.39 9.00
C ALA A 202 11.17 13.48 8.55
N GLN A 203 10.34 13.02 9.48
CA GLN A 203 9.13 12.23 9.17
C GLN A 203 8.23 12.94 8.16
N ALA A 204 7.95 14.23 8.38
CA ALA A 204 7.12 15.04 7.48
C ALA A 204 7.73 15.15 6.06
N SER A 205 9.05 15.27 5.94
CA SER A 205 9.74 15.25 4.65
C SER A 205 9.63 13.90 3.94
N VAL A 206 9.77 12.76 4.64
CA VAL A 206 9.62 11.42 4.03
C VAL A 206 8.21 11.24 3.45
N TYR A 207 7.17 11.59 4.20
CA TYR A 207 5.79 11.58 3.73
C TYR A 207 5.58 12.50 2.51
N SER A 208 6.08 13.74 2.56
CA SER A 208 5.97 14.71 1.48
C SER A 208 6.66 14.23 0.19
N ASP A 209 7.85 13.65 0.29
CA ASP A 209 8.62 13.19 -0.87
C ASP A 209 8.02 11.93 -1.51
N ALA A 210 7.51 10.99 -0.70
CA ALA A 210 6.76 9.83 -1.20
C ALA A 210 5.52 10.25 -2.00
N LEU A 211 4.73 11.20 -1.45
CA LEU A 211 3.54 11.69 -2.13
C LEU A 211 3.88 12.48 -3.40
N LYS A 212 4.92 13.33 -3.40
CA LYS A 212 5.41 14.02 -4.62
C LYS A 212 5.78 13.02 -5.71
N ALA A 213 6.50 11.96 -5.36
CA ALA A 213 6.91 10.93 -6.32
C ALA A 213 5.71 10.19 -6.92
N CYS A 214 4.68 9.92 -6.13
CA CYS A 214 3.41 9.40 -6.64
C CYS A 214 2.72 10.41 -7.57
N LEU A 215 2.49 11.65 -7.12
CA LEU A 215 1.82 12.69 -7.92
C LEU A 215 2.53 13.02 -9.25
N ASN A 216 3.86 12.91 -9.29
CA ASN A 216 4.66 13.17 -10.50
C ASN A 216 4.64 12.01 -11.52
N ASN A 217 4.10 10.84 -11.14
CA ASN A 217 3.98 9.67 -12.02
C ASN A 217 2.52 9.30 -12.19
N SER A 218 1.93 9.56 -13.36
CA SER A 218 0.49 9.34 -13.59
C SER A 218 0.01 7.89 -13.49
N CYS A 219 0.91 6.90 -13.47
CA CYS A 219 0.56 5.51 -13.15
C CYS A 219 0.42 5.24 -11.64
N CYS A 220 0.85 6.17 -10.77
CA CYS A 220 0.64 6.09 -9.34
C CYS A 220 -0.72 6.69 -8.98
N THR A 221 -1.67 5.84 -8.61
CA THR A 221 -3.10 6.19 -8.53
C THR A 221 -3.67 6.13 -7.11
N ALA A 222 -2.92 5.59 -6.15
CA ALA A 222 -3.33 5.55 -4.74
C ALA A 222 -2.15 5.72 -3.78
N PHE A 223 -2.43 6.38 -2.66
CA PHE A 223 -1.51 6.63 -1.55
C PHE A 223 -2.25 6.36 -0.24
N LEU A 224 -1.91 5.27 0.43
CA LEU A 224 -2.55 4.77 1.65
C LEU A 224 -1.55 4.83 2.81
N VAL A 225 -2.04 5.22 3.99
CA VAL A 225 -1.29 5.24 5.26
C VAL A 225 -1.82 4.12 6.15
N TRP A 226 -0.93 3.38 6.80
CA TRP A 226 -1.30 2.15 7.54
C TRP A 226 -1.80 2.41 8.97
N GLY A 227 -2.88 3.20 9.05
CA GLY A 227 -3.55 3.57 10.29
C GLY A 227 -3.99 5.03 10.31
N VAL A 228 -4.51 5.47 11.45
CA VAL A 228 -4.97 6.86 11.66
C VAL A 228 -4.14 7.54 12.75
N GLY A 229 -4.41 7.21 14.03
CA GLY A 229 -3.69 7.75 15.19
C GLY A 229 -2.59 6.81 15.66
N ASP A 230 -1.47 7.37 16.15
CA ASP A 230 -0.29 6.60 16.59
C ASP A 230 -0.62 5.48 17.60
N ASN A 231 -1.62 5.66 18.46
CA ASN A 231 -2.05 4.67 19.45
C ASN A 231 -2.62 3.37 18.83
N ASP A 232 -3.15 3.43 17.61
CA ASP A 232 -3.71 2.27 16.90
C ASP A 232 -2.69 1.60 15.97
N SER A 233 -1.48 2.13 15.86
CA SER A 233 -0.47 1.65 14.90
C SER A 233 0.08 0.28 15.28
N TRP A 234 0.21 -0.61 14.29
CA TRP A 234 0.88 -1.90 14.43
C TRP A 234 2.36 -1.77 14.87
N LEU A 235 2.98 -0.62 14.62
CA LEU A 235 4.33 -0.28 15.07
C LEU A 235 4.42 -0.07 16.59
N GLY A 236 3.29 0.21 17.25
CA GLY A 236 3.20 0.65 18.64
C GLY A 236 3.34 2.17 18.80
N ALA A 237 2.60 2.74 19.75
CA ALA A 237 2.44 4.18 19.94
C ALA A 237 3.77 4.98 20.02
N ASN A 238 4.80 4.40 20.64
CA ASN A 238 6.10 5.06 20.87
C ASN A 238 6.89 5.31 19.57
N GLU A 239 6.61 4.60 18.48
CA GLU A 239 7.24 4.83 17.18
C GLU A 239 6.73 6.13 16.52
N ALA A 240 5.53 6.57 16.95
CA ALA A 240 4.80 7.72 16.45
C ALA A 240 4.81 7.78 14.91
N GLY A 241 4.44 6.67 14.26
CA GLY A 241 4.67 6.44 12.82
C GLY A 241 3.69 7.10 11.85
N LEU A 242 2.54 7.60 12.33
CA LEU A 242 1.39 7.96 11.49
C LEU A 242 1.17 9.49 11.39
N LEU A 243 0.08 9.90 10.71
CA LEU A 243 -0.24 11.32 10.47
C LEU A 243 -0.85 12.04 11.68
N PHE A 244 -1.49 11.30 12.59
CA PHE A 244 -2.13 11.84 13.78
C PHE A 244 -1.53 11.22 15.04
N ASP A 245 -1.47 11.99 16.13
CA ASP A 245 -0.95 11.53 17.41
C ASP A 245 -1.94 10.60 18.15
N GLY A 246 -1.55 10.16 19.36
CA GLY A 246 -2.41 9.31 20.21
C GLY A 246 -3.71 9.97 20.69
N SER A 247 -3.90 11.27 20.47
CA SER A 247 -5.14 12.03 20.72
C SER A 247 -5.83 12.45 19.40
N TYR A 248 -5.46 11.80 18.29
CA TYR A 248 -5.90 12.08 16.92
C TYR A 248 -5.68 13.55 16.48
N GLN A 249 -4.73 14.26 17.07
CA GLN A 249 -4.35 15.60 16.61
C GLN A 249 -3.38 15.51 15.43
N PRO A 250 -3.49 16.39 14.42
CA PRO A 250 -2.64 16.33 13.23
C PRO A 250 -1.19 16.69 13.55
N LYS A 251 -0.26 15.83 13.10
CA LYS A 251 1.19 16.02 13.26
C LYS A 251 1.78 16.80 12.08
N ALA A 252 3.07 17.16 12.17
CA ALA A 252 3.80 17.80 11.07
C ALA A 252 3.69 17.04 9.73
N ALA A 253 3.62 15.71 9.77
CA ALA A 253 3.43 14.86 8.59
C ALA A 253 2.08 15.10 7.88
N TYR A 254 0.98 15.22 8.63
CA TYR A 254 -0.33 15.58 8.07
C TYR A 254 -0.26 16.91 7.31
N THR A 255 0.30 17.94 7.95
CA THR A 255 0.41 19.28 7.37
C THR A 255 1.29 19.28 6.10
N ALA A 256 2.37 18.52 6.08
CA ALA A 256 3.27 18.41 4.92
C ALA A 256 2.61 17.68 3.72
N LEU A 257 1.81 16.64 3.96
CA LEU A 257 1.03 16.01 2.90
C LEU A 257 -0.02 16.97 2.33
N LEU A 258 -0.76 17.69 3.18
CA LEU A 258 -1.76 18.65 2.74
C LEU A 258 -1.16 19.79 1.90
N GLN A 259 0.01 20.30 2.28
CA GLN A 259 0.77 21.27 1.48
C GLN A 259 1.21 20.69 0.13
N THR A 260 1.65 19.42 0.12
CA THR A 260 2.04 18.69 -1.10
C THR A 260 0.87 18.53 -2.08
N LEU A 261 -0.35 18.29 -1.57
CA LEU A 261 -1.59 18.23 -2.36
C LEU A 261 -2.06 19.58 -2.92
N GLY A 262 -1.32 20.67 -2.69
CA GLY A 262 -1.68 22.01 -3.15
C GLY A 262 -2.54 22.81 -2.17
N GLY A 263 -2.70 22.33 -0.92
CA GLY A 263 -3.16 23.11 0.24
C GLY A 263 -2.15 24.20 0.60
N GLY A 264 -2.04 25.20 -0.29
CA GLY A 264 -0.95 26.17 -0.32
C GLY A 264 -0.78 26.90 -1.67
N ARG A 265 -1.44 26.47 -2.76
CA ARG A 265 -1.38 27.16 -4.06
C ARG A 265 -2.61 28.01 -4.38
N ALA A 266 -2.72 29.11 -3.64
CA ALA A 266 -3.47 30.31 -4.05
C ALA A 266 -2.61 31.56 -3.80
N GLY A 267 -1.44 31.63 -4.44
CA GLY A 267 -0.54 32.79 -4.32
C GLY A 267 0.89 32.45 -4.76
N GLY A 268 1.40 33.18 -5.76
CA GLY A 268 2.82 33.12 -6.15
C GLY A 268 3.13 32.28 -7.40
N ASN A 269 2.77 32.78 -8.57
CA ASN A 269 3.57 32.51 -9.77
C ASN A 269 4.88 33.31 -9.64
N SER A 270 5.91 32.68 -9.11
CA SER A 270 7.31 33.12 -9.28
C SER A 270 8.06 32.03 -10.03
N ALA A 271 8.22 32.22 -11.33
CA ALA A 271 9.15 31.43 -12.13
C ALA A 271 10.57 31.54 -11.55
N PRO A 272 11.45 30.55 -11.74
CA PRO A 272 12.86 30.67 -11.35
C PRO A 272 13.47 31.90 -12.03
N ALA A 273 14.13 32.76 -11.26
CA ALA A 273 14.89 33.87 -11.83
C ALA A 273 15.98 33.31 -12.76
N PRO A 274 16.16 33.84 -13.99
CA PRO A 274 17.21 33.38 -14.87
C PRO A 274 18.58 33.73 -14.28
N SER A 275 19.51 32.77 -14.33
CA SER A 275 20.91 32.98 -13.93
C SER A 275 21.54 34.13 -14.71
N PRO A 276 22.41 34.96 -14.08
CA PRO A 276 23.07 36.06 -14.78
C PRO A 276 24.02 35.53 -15.86
N ALA A 277 23.88 36.04 -17.08
CA ALA A 277 24.78 35.76 -18.18
C ALA A 277 26.14 36.47 -18.00
N PRO A 278 27.25 35.97 -18.58
CA PRO A 278 28.56 36.60 -18.46
C PRO A 278 28.61 37.97 -19.15
N ALA A 279 29.34 38.92 -18.57
CA ALA A 279 29.53 40.24 -19.16
C ALA A 279 30.43 40.19 -20.39
N GLY A 280 29.89 40.52 -21.56
CA GLY A 280 30.64 40.76 -22.81
C GLY A 280 30.43 42.19 -23.29
N ASN A 281 31.52 42.96 -23.43
CA ASN A 281 31.46 44.34 -23.92
C ASN A 281 31.51 44.40 -25.46
N ASN A 282 30.73 45.31 -26.04
CA ASN A 282 30.57 45.50 -27.49
C ASN A 282 31.73 46.30 -28.14
N GLN A 283 32.03 45.96 -29.39
CA GLN A 283 32.29 46.80 -30.60
C GLN A 283 32.74 45.83 -31.72
N GLN A 284 32.42 45.95 -33.02
CA GLN A 284 31.77 47.00 -33.83
C GLN A 284 31.20 46.33 -35.12
N ALA A 285 30.23 46.94 -35.82
CA ALA A 285 29.70 46.45 -37.13
C ALA A 285 30.13 47.36 -38.30
N PRO A 286 30.31 46.81 -39.53
CA PRO A 286 29.32 46.93 -40.64
C PRO A 286 29.25 45.67 -41.56
N ALA A 287 28.44 45.51 -42.61
CA ALA A 287 27.12 46.03 -43.07
C ALA A 287 26.66 45.22 -44.32
N ASN A 288 25.40 45.41 -44.79
CA ASN A 288 24.83 44.99 -46.11
C ASN A 288 24.75 43.46 -46.41
N ASN A 289 23.61 42.83 -46.75
CA ASN A 289 22.57 43.20 -47.73
C ASN A 289 21.25 42.42 -47.49
N GLN A 290 20.14 42.88 -48.11
CA GLN A 290 18.83 42.19 -48.21
C GLN A 290 18.56 41.69 -49.66
N PRO A 291 17.35 41.19 -50.04
CA PRO A 291 16.70 39.95 -49.57
C PRO A 291 16.11 39.09 -50.73
N GLN A 292 16.04 37.75 -50.64
CA GLN A 292 15.20 36.94 -51.56
C GLN A 292 14.58 35.66 -50.93
N GLN A 293 13.34 35.37 -51.35
CA GLN A 293 12.56 34.12 -51.25
C GLN A 293 11.71 34.01 -52.55
N PRO A 294 11.00 32.89 -52.82
CA PRO A 294 11.39 31.47 -52.88
C PRO A 294 11.14 30.93 -54.33
N PRO A 295 11.14 29.60 -54.63
CA PRO A 295 9.84 28.88 -54.63
C PRO A 295 9.84 27.32 -54.42
N ALA A 296 8.67 26.87 -53.94
CA ALA A 296 7.89 25.62 -54.17
C ALA A 296 8.44 24.32 -54.84
N GLY A 297 7.90 23.19 -54.32
CA GLY A 297 7.65 21.92 -55.07
C GLY A 297 8.51 20.71 -54.65
N ASN A 298 8.01 19.46 -54.61
CA ASN A 298 6.64 18.95 -54.77
C ASN A 298 6.49 17.53 -54.14
N ASN A 299 5.26 17.02 -53.99
CA ASN A 299 4.91 15.69 -53.44
C ASN A 299 5.46 14.49 -54.25
N GLN A 300 5.59 13.30 -53.61
CA GLN A 300 4.88 12.07 -54.05
C GLN A 300 5.04 10.82 -53.14
N GLN A 301 3.93 10.09 -53.00
CA GLN A 301 3.69 8.71 -52.53
C GLN A 301 2.33 8.29 -53.14
N PRO A 302 1.86 7.01 -53.15
CA PRO A 302 2.49 5.68 -53.03
C PRO A 302 2.23 4.84 -54.32
N PRO A 303 2.19 3.48 -54.29
CA PRO A 303 0.91 2.78 -54.01
C PRO A 303 1.04 1.49 -53.14
N ALA A 304 -0.07 0.75 -52.98
CA ALA A 304 -0.31 -0.27 -51.94
C ALA A 304 -0.61 -1.71 -52.46
N ASN A 305 -1.22 -2.56 -51.59
CA ASN A 305 -1.68 -3.98 -51.74
C ASN A 305 -0.61 -5.08 -51.46
N ASN A 306 -0.89 -6.26 -50.87
CA ASN A 306 -2.13 -6.87 -50.29
C ASN A 306 -1.78 -7.97 -49.23
N GLN A 307 -2.77 -8.38 -48.42
CA GLN A 307 -2.83 -9.63 -47.62
C GLN A 307 -4.08 -10.45 -48.06
N PRO A 308 -4.46 -11.64 -47.47
CA PRO A 308 -3.77 -12.67 -46.67
C PRO A 308 -3.98 -14.13 -47.20
N GLN A 309 -3.19 -15.16 -46.79
CA GLN A 309 -3.59 -16.60 -46.90
C GLN A 309 -2.97 -17.57 -45.85
N GLN A 310 -3.73 -18.62 -45.53
CA GLN A 310 -3.45 -19.92 -44.87
C GLN A 310 -4.49 -20.94 -45.43
N PRO A 311 -4.46 -22.28 -45.17
CA PRO A 311 -3.41 -23.22 -44.69
C PRO A 311 -3.21 -24.39 -45.73
N PRO A 312 -2.75 -25.62 -45.37
CA PRO A 312 -3.64 -26.67 -44.82
C PRO A 312 -2.98 -27.62 -43.76
N ALA A 313 -3.69 -28.70 -43.38
CA ALA A 313 -3.46 -29.54 -42.19
C ALA A 313 -2.95 -30.99 -42.44
N ASN A 314 -2.99 -31.83 -41.39
CA ASN A 314 -2.65 -33.28 -41.28
C ASN A 314 -1.15 -33.64 -41.23
N ASN A 315 -0.67 -34.70 -40.56
CA ASN A 315 -1.37 -35.84 -39.92
C ASN A 315 -0.57 -36.42 -38.71
N ASN A 316 -1.25 -37.07 -37.76
CA ASN A 316 -0.66 -38.03 -36.80
C ASN A 316 -0.85 -39.47 -37.32
N PRO A 317 0.08 -40.41 -37.12
CA PRO A 317 -0.34 -41.68 -36.50
C PRO A 317 0.72 -42.43 -35.64
N TRP A 318 0.21 -43.45 -34.90
CA TRP A 318 0.90 -44.50 -34.11
C TRP A 318 1.41 -44.10 -32.71
N GLY A 319 1.20 -44.88 -31.63
CA GLY A 319 0.36 -46.08 -31.45
C GLY A 319 0.85 -47.03 -30.35
N GLY A 320 0.03 -47.31 -29.32
CA GLY A 320 0.28 -48.32 -28.27
C GLY A 320 1.24 -47.90 -27.14
N ASN A 321 1.24 -48.52 -25.95
CA ASN A 321 0.38 -49.59 -25.42
C ASN A 321 0.27 -49.55 -23.87
N GLN A 322 -0.68 -50.32 -23.34
CA GLN A 322 -1.04 -50.62 -21.91
C GLN A 322 0.17 -50.74 -20.93
N GLN A 323 0.09 -50.53 -19.60
CA GLN A 323 -0.64 -51.31 -18.57
C GLN A 323 -0.58 -50.65 -17.17
N GLN A 324 -1.57 -50.91 -16.30
CA GLN A 324 -1.45 -50.82 -14.82
C GLN A 324 -0.95 -52.17 -14.26
N PRO A 325 -0.35 -52.23 -13.05
CA PRO A 325 -1.15 -52.74 -11.91
C PRO A 325 -0.83 -52.19 -10.49
N GLN A 326 -1.90 -52.08 -9.68
CA GLN A 326 -2.04 -52.50 -8.26
C GLN A 326 -1.26 -51.85 -7.08
N GLN A 327 -2.03 -51.51 -6.04
CA GLN A 327 -1.68 -51.40 -4.59
C GLN A 327 -1.60 -52.81 -3.95
N PRO A 328 -1.02 -53.07 -2.73
CA PRO A 328 -1.40 -52.49 -1.40
C PRO A 328 -0.24 -52.50 -0.34
N PRO A 329 -0.42 -52.55 1.01
CA PRO A 329 -1.56 -52.29 1.90
C PRO A 329 -1.28 -51.26 3.05
N ALA A 330 -2.25 -51.08 3.96
CA ALA A 330 -2.27 -50.11 5.06
C ALA A 330 -1.59 -50.56 6.38
N ASN A 331 -1.42 -49.62 7.33
CA ASN A 331 -1.37 -49.94 8.78
C ASN A 331 -1.90 -48.78 9.68
N ASN A 332 -2.22 -49.09 10.93
CA ASN A 332 -3.06 -48.30 11.85
C ASN A 332 -2.32 -47.60 13.02
N ASN A 333 -3.04 -46.66 13.67
CA ASN A 333 -3.01 -46.33 15.12
C ASN A 333 -2.04 -45.22 15.63
N PRO A 334 -2.16 -44.68 16.87
CA PRO A 334 -2.96 -43.47 17.16
C PRO A 334 -2.17 -42.41 17.98
N TRP A 335 -2.83 -41.74 18.95
CA TRP A 335 -2.39 -40.62 19.83
C TRP A 335 -2.32 -39.24 19.12
N GLY A 336 -2.84 -38.12 19.64
CA GLY A 336 -3.61 -37.86 20.87
C GLY A 336 -2.92 -36.86 21.81
N GLY A 337 -3.32 -35.57 21.78
CA GLY A 337 -2.94 -34.62 22.84
C GLY A 337 -2.78 -33.13 22.46
N ASN A 338 -3.52 -32.29 23.20
CA ASN A 338 -3.32 -30.87 23.52
C ASN A 338 -3.26 -29.76 22.45
N GLN A 339 -4.25 -28.88 22.61
CA GLN A 339 -4.27 -27.47 22.19
C GLN A 339 -3.26 -26.64 23.00
N GLN A 340 -2.53 -25.73 22.36
CA GLN A 340 -2.07 -24.47 22.96
C GLN A 340 -2.17 -23.35 21.92
N GLN A 341 -2.61 -22.16 22.35
CA GLN A 341 -2.69 -20.98 21.49
C GLN A 341 -1.29 -20.35 21.34
N PRO A 342 -0.86 -19.95 20.13
CA PRO A 342 0.34 -19.14 19.98
C PRO A 342 0.08 -17.71 20.48
N GLN A 343 0.92 -17.25 21.40
CA GLN A 343 0.99 -15.83 21.76
C GLN A 343 1.66 -15.03 20.64
N TRP A 344 1.35 -13.73 20.57
CA TRP A 344 1.96 -12.81 19.61
C TRP A 344 3.45 -12.59 19.91
N ASN A 345 4.32 -13.19 19.10
CA ASN A 345 5.76 -12.97 19.16
C ASN A 345 6.21 -11.92 18.14
N GLN A 346 7.27 -11.21 18.51
CA GLN A 346 7.81 -10.03 17.83
C GLN A 346 8.27 -10.30 16.40
N TRP A 347 8.07 -9.30 15.52
CA TRP A 347 8.66 -9.26 14.18
C TRP A 347 10.19 -9.08 14.29
N GLY A 348 10.92 -10.17 14.02
CA GLY A 348 12.37 -10.25 14.22
C GLY A 348 13.20 -9.56 13.13
N GLY A 349 13.42 -8.25 13.27
CA GLY A 349 14.49 -7.54 12.57
C GLY A 349 15.85 -7.83 13.19
N ASN A 350 16.69 -8.64 12.54
CA ASN A 350 17.97 -9.08 13.09
C ASN A 350 19.07 -8.00 12.92
N GLN A 351 19.50 -7.37 14.02
CA GLN A 351 20.70 -6.51 14.04
C GLN A 351 21.67 -6.97 15.14
N GLN A 352 22.95 -7.09 14.77
CA GLN A 352 24.03 -7.48 15.67
C GLN A 352 24.48 -6.28 16.52
N GLN A 353 24.68 -6.50 17.83
CA GLN A 353 25.50 -5.64 18.69
C GLN A 353 26.44 -6.48 19.56
N PRO A 354 27.65 -5.98 19.89
CA PRO A 354 28.64 -6.71 20.68
C PRO A 354 28.37 -6.65 22.20
N GLN A 355 28.99 -7.59 22.92
CA GLN A 355 28.91 -7.85 24.38
C GLN A 355 29.56 -6.71 25.22
N GLN A 356 29.41 -6.49 26.55
CA GLN A 356 29.18 -7.28 27.79
C GLN A 356 28.68 -6.32 28.94
N PRO A 357 28.63 -6.67 30.27
CA PRO A 357 27.87 -7.71 30.99
C PRO A 357 27.00 -7.06 32.14
N PRO A 358 26.70 -7.65 33.33
CA PRO A 358 25.31 -8.04 33.60
C PRO A 358 24.62 -7.50 34.89
N ALA A 359 23.28 -7.54 34.84
CA ALA A 359 22.32 -7.78 35.94
C ALA A 359 22.25 -6.83 37.16
N ASN A 360 21.07 -6.23 37.35
CA ASN A 360 20.36 -6.40 38.61
C ASN A 360 18.89 -6.83 38.36
N ASN A 361 18.28 -7.41 39.38
CA ASN A 361 17.01 -8.11 39.32
C ASN A 361 16.00 -7.38 40.21
N ASN A 362 14.74 -7.23 39.77
CA ASN A 362 13.61 -7.24 40.70
C ASN A 362 12.27 -7.50 39.99
N SER A 363 11.46 -8.33 40.65
CA SER A 363 10.18 -8.85 40.20
C SER A 363 9.01 -8.03 40.75
N TRP A 364 7.80 -8.63 40.77
CA TRP A 364 6.49 -8.11 41.20
C TRP A 364 5.80 -7.20 40.17
N GLY A 365 4.54 -7.40 39.81
CA GLY A 365 3.59 -8.46 40.18
C GLY A 365 2.28 -8.23 39.41
N GLY A 366 1.67 -9.28 38.87
CA GLY A 366 0.59 -9.11 37.87
C GLY A 366 -0.78 -8.76 38.44
N ASN A 367 -1.69 -8.37 37.54
CA ASN A 367 -3.10 -8.71 37.67
C ASN A 367 -3.80 -8.75 36.30
N ASN A 368 -4.58 -9.82 36.07
CA ASN A 368 -5.48 -9.94 34.92
C ASN A 368 -6.69 -9.03 35.11
N ASN A 369 -7.22 -8.47 34.02
CA ASN A 369 -8.65 -8.21 33.94
C ASN A 369 -9.17 -8.37 32.50
N GLN A 370 -10.27 -9.11 32.37
CA GLN A 370 -10.94 -9.40 31.11
C GLN A 370 -11.81 -8.20 30.70
N TRP A 371 -11.86 -7.89 29.40
CA TRP A 371 -12.71 -6.82 28.87
C TRP A 371 -13.87 -7.42 28.05
N ASN A 372 -15.10 -7.05 28.38
CA ASN A 372 -16.32 -7.55 27.75
C ASN A 372 -17.24 -6.37 27.37
N PRO A 373 -17.48 -6.07 26.08
CA PRO A 373 -18.11 -4.80 25.70
C PRO A 373 -19.49 -4.92 25.01
N TRP A 374 -20.44 -5.67 25.58
CA TRP A 374 -21.85 -5.56 25.18
C TRP A 374 -22.78 -5.66 26.39
N GLY A 375 -23.41 -4.53 26.74
CA GLY A 375 -24.35 -4.42 27.85
C GLY A 375 -25.28 -3.22 27.69
N ASN A 376 -26.43 -3.42 27.02
CA ASN A 376 -27.51 -2.45 27.01
C ASN A 376 -28.18 -2.38 28.39
N ASN A 377 -28.48 -1.16 28.86
CA ASN A 377 -29.66 -0.91 29.69
C ASN A 377 -30.04 0.57 29.62
N ALA A 378 -31.34 0.87 29.67
CA ALA A 378 -31.88 2.20 29.43
C ALA A 378 -32.79 2.68 30.56
N ALA A 379 -32.80 4.01 30.75
CA ALA A 379 -33.83 4.82 31.41
C ALA A 379 -33.98 4.71 32.96
N PRO A 380 -34.69 5.65 33.62
CA PRO A 380 -34.51 7.11 33.51
C PRO A 380 -34.61 7.84 34.88
N VAL A 381 -34.08 9.08 34.99
CA VAL A 381 -34.54 10.04 36.03
C VAL A 381 -34.49 11.50 35.53
N ASN A 382 -35.54 12.27 35.84
CA ASN A 382 -35.63 13.72 35.61
C ASN A 382 -34.88 14.54 36.68
N GLY A 383 -34.41 15.73 36.33
CA GLY A 383 -33.95 16.73 37.30
C GLY A 383 -33.37 17.98 36.63
N ALA A 384 -34.08 19.11 36.68
CA ALA A 384 -33.66 20.34 36.03
C ALA A 384 -32.71 21.18 36.89
N ALA A 385 -31.65 21.70 36.28
CA ALA A 385 -31.03 22.99 36.64
C ALA A 385 -30.10 23.45 35.51
N ALA A 386 -30.33 24.64 34.95
CA ALA A 386 -29.34 25.31 34.10
C ALA A 386 -28.42 26.18 34.97
N PRO A 387 -27.09 26.08 34.83
CA PRO A 387 -26.17 27.11 35.31
C PRO A 387 -25.80 28.08 34.20
N ALA A 388 -25.63 29.33 34.61
CA ALA A 388 -25.25 30.52 33.85
C ALA A 388 -24.19 30.33 32.75
N ALA A 389 -24.27 31.22 31.75
CA ALA A 389 -23.22 31.44 30.76
C ALA A 389 -21.88 31.81 31.43
N GLY A 390 -20.97 30.84 31.52
CA GLY A 390 -19.60 31.04 31.97
C GLY A 390 -18.75 31.67 30.87
N ASN A 391 -18.58 32.99 30.94
CA ASN A 391 -17.64 33.71 30.08
C ASN A 391 -16.19 33.41 30.51
N GLY A 392 -15.66 32.26 30.06
CA GLY A 392 -14.28 31.82 30.30
C GLY A 392 -13.43 32.01 29.06
N GLY A 393 -12.73 33.15 28.97
CA GLY A 393 -11.91 33.48 27.80
C GLY A 393 -10.68 32.56 27.66
N ASN A 394 -10.41 32.12 26.44
CA ASN A 394 -9.12 31.53 26.08
C ASN A 394 -8.44 32.42 25.03
N GLY A 395 -7.86 33.53 25.49
CA GLY A 395 -7.00 34.38 24.68
C GLY A 395 -5.64 33.71 24.50
N GLY A 396 -5.41 33.05 23.36
CA GLY A 396 -4.23 32.20 23.16
C GLY A 396 -3.97 31.85 21.70
N ASN A 397 -3.84 32.88 20.84
CA ASN A 397 -3.52 32.82 19.42
C ASN A 397 -4.57 32.14 18.50
N CYS A 398 -4.75 32.72 17.31
CA CYS A 398 -5.48 32.08 16.24
C CYS A 398 -4.71 30.87 15.67
N ALA A 399 -5.43 29.85 15.23
CA ALA A 399 -4.86 28.63 14.66
C ALA A 399 -3.95 28.97 13.46
N GLY A 400 -2.83 28.25 13.33
CA GLY A 400 -1.91 28.39 12.20
C GLY A 400 -2.58 28.07 10.87
N ALA A 401 -1.96 28.44 9.74
CA ALA A 401 -2.37 27.94 8.44
C ALA A 401 -2.48 26.40 8.48
N TRP A 402 -3.60 25.88 7.99
CA TRP A 402 -3.95 24.45 7.95
C TRP A 402 -4.18 23.75 9.30
N ALA A 403 -4.16 24.48 10.42
CA ALA A 403 -4.62 23.95 11.70
C ALA A 403 -6.17 23.94 11.77
N GLN A 404 -6.72 23.06 12.61
CA GLN A 404 -8.15 23.04 12.89
C GLN A 404 -8.57 24.33 13.60
N CYS A 405 -9.66 24.93 13.12
CA CYS A 405 -10.23 26.18 13.61
C CYS A 405 -11.72 26.07 13.94
N GLY A 406 -12.32 24.90 13.78
CA GLY A 406 -13.75 24.69 13.97
C GLY A 406 -14.17 23.23 13.81
N GLY A 407 -15.49 23.01 13.85
CA GLY A 407 -16.10 21.69 13.93
C GLY A 407 -16.81 21.43 15.27
N GLN A 408 -17.83 20.58 15.23
CA GLN A 408 -18.52 20.07 16.42
C GLN A 408 -17.53 19.38 17.37
N GLY A 409 -17.65 19.64 18.68
CA GLY A 409 -16.76 19.08 19.71
C GLY A 409 -15.36 19.72 19.82
N PHE A 410 -14.92 20.52 18.84
CA PHE A 410 -13.60 21.17 18.90
C PHE A 410 -13.60 22.34 19.89
N ASN A 411 -12.70 22.32 20.88
CA ASN A 411 -12.55 23.37 21.90
C ASN A 411 -11.33 24.29 21.68
N GLY A 412 -10.62 24.14 20.57
CA GLY A 412 -9.47 24.99 20.21
C GLY A 412 -9.85 26.33 19.55
N PRO A 413 -8.85 27.08 19.03
CA PRO A 413 -9.03 28.43 18.49
C PRO A 413 -10.06 28.49 17.36
N LYS A 414 -10.89 29.55 17.35
CA LYS A 414 -11.98 29.74 16.35
C LYS A 414 -11.66 30.75 15.26
N CYS A 415 -10.38 31.11 15.13
CA CYS A 415 -9.87 32.08 14.16
C CYS A 415 -8.55 31.57 13.56
N CYS A 416 -8.14 32.16 12.43
CA CYS A 416 -6.93 31.79 11.71
C CYS A 416 -5.92 32.94 11.74
N SER A 417 -4.66 32.62 12.06
CA SER A 417 -3.55 33.61 12.00
C SER A 417 -3.13 33.91 10.57
N GLN A 418 -3.47 33.03 9.63
CA GLN A 418 -3.35 33.22 8.19
C GLN A 418 -4.56 32.57 7.49
N GLY A 419 -5.14 33.26 6.50
CA GLY A 419 -6.30 32.76 5.75
C GLY A 419 -7.61 32.85 6.52
N THR A 420 -8.57 32.00 6.14
CA THR A 420 -9.94 31.95 6.69
C THR A 420 -10.28 30.56 7.20
N CYS A 421 -11.14 30.48 8.22
CA CYS A 421 -11.61 29.20 8.73
C CYS A 421 -12.69 28.63 7.80
N LYS A 422 -12.36 27.61 7.02
CA LYS A 422 -13.28 26.96 6.06
C LYS A 422 -13.80 25.65 6.66
N ALA A 423 -15.12 25.49 6.70
CA ALA A 423 -15.73 24.22 7.10
C ALA A 423 -15.50 23.17 6.01
N ILE A 424 -15.02 21.99 6.40
CA ILE A 424 -14.81 20.83 5.50
C ILE A 424 -15.93 19.81 5.72
N ASN A 425 -16.28 19.56 6.99
CA ASN A 425 -17.47 18.81 7.37
C ASN A 425 -17.96 19.32 8.74
N GLU A 426 -19.01 18.70 9.29
CA GLU A 426 -19.62 19.16 10.55
C GLU A 426 -18.68 19.06 11.77
N TYR A 427 -17.74 18.10 11.78
CA TYR A 427 -16.76 17.89 12.86
C TYR A 427 -15.42 18.59 12.63
N TYR A 428 -15.18 19.16 11.44
CA TYR A 428 -13.88 19.70 11.07
C TYR A 428 -13.97 20.97 10.21
N SER A 429 -13.39 22.06 10.71
CA SER A 429 -13.11 23.28 9.96
C SER A 429 -11.63 23.62 10.08
N GLN A 430 -11.01 24.10 9.01
CA GLN A 430 -9.56 24.27 8.89
C GLN A 430 -9.20 25.66 8.39
N CYS A 431 -8.09 26.21 8.88
CA CYS A 431 -7.53 27.45 8.34
C CYS A 431 -6.99 27.21 6.93
N ALA A 432 -7.60 27.84 5.94
CA ALA A 432 -7.16 27.77 4.56
C ALA A 432 -6.89 29.18 4.04
N LEU A 433 -5.76 29.33 3.35
CA LEU A 433 -5.36 30.58 2.71
C LEU A 433 -6.41 31.04 1.67
#